data_AF-X1IUA6-F1
#
_entry.id   AF-X1IUA6-F1
#
_cell.length_a   1.000
_cell.length_b   1.000
_cell.length_c   1.000
_cell.angle_alpha   90.00
_cell.angle_beta   90.00
_cell.angle_gamma   90.00
#
_symmetry.space_group_name_H-M   'P 1'
#
loop_
_entity.id
_entity.type
_entity.pdbx_description
1 polymer ?
#
loop_
_entity_poly.entity_id
_entity_poly.type
_entity_poly.pdbx_seq_one_letter_code
_entity_poly.pdbx_strand_id
1 'polypeptide(L)'
;PSGSPPIWILPSYFKIFSKNPFLFTIWRKAQRILAKTKRLVVLGYSLPEQDSQTQLLFASLPDDCSILIVDKKPDEIEKRMNSILRSPDISVQGMGFEEWVEKGCPELKKLGGESAWE
;
A
#
# COMPACT_ATOMS: atom_id res chain seq x y z
N PRO A 1 34.38 -0.59 -17.09
CA PRO A 1 33.00 -0.69 -16.54
C PRO A 1 32.26 0.64 -16.73
N SER A 2 31.45 0.75 -17.79
CA SER A 2 30.58 1.91 -18.04
C SER A 2 29.31 1.78 -17.20
N GLY A 3 29.41 2.10 -15.92
CA GLY A 3 28.24 2.20 -15.04
C GLY A 3 27.60 3.57 -15.20
N SER A 4 26.42 3.62 -15.82
CA SER A 4 25.57 4.81 -15.76
C SER A 4 25.34 5.22 -14.30
N PRO A 5 25.43 6.52 -13.95
CA PRO A 5 25.23 6.96 -12.58
C PRO A 5 23.85 6.53 -12.08
N PRO A 6 23.70 6.21 -10.79
CA PRO A 6 22.40 5.82 -10.23
C PRO A 6 21.38 6.92 -10.52
N ILE A 7 20.25 6.52 -11.11
CA ILE A 7 19.16 7.45 -11.40
C ILE A 7 18.54 7.84 -10.06
N TRP A 8 18.77 9.09 -9.66
CA TRP A 8 18.13 9.67 -8.49
C TRP A 8 16.65 9.90 -8.80
N ILE A 9 15.80 9.02 -8.28
CA ILE A 9 14.36 9.20 -8.32
C ILE A 9 13.99 10.11 -7.15
N LEU A 10 13.65 11.37 -7.45
CA LEU A 10 13.16 12.30 -6.44
C LEU A 10 11.95 11.71 -5.70
N PRO A 11 11.77 12.00 -4.40
CA PRO A 11 10.60 11.58 -3.63
C PRO A 11 9.29 11.96 -4.34
N SER A 12 8.26 11.12 -4.18
CA SER A 12 6.93 11.31 -4.79
C SER A 12 6.35 12.71 -4.53
N TYR A 13 6.61 13.30 -3.36
CA TYR A 13 6.17 14.65 -3.01
C TYR A 13 6.73 15.75 -3.94
N PHE A 14 7.92 15.58 -4.54
CA PHE A 14 8.48 16.52 -5.51
C PHE A 14 7.90 16.35 -6.91
N LYS A 15 7.21 15.24 -7.20
CA LYS A 15 6.68 14.96 -8.53
C LYS A 15 5.31 15.62 -8.68
N ILE A 16 5.22 16.63 -9.54
CA ILE A 16 3.93 17.17 -9.97
C ILE A 16 3.32 16.16 -10.96
N PHE A 17 2.61 15.14 -10.45
CA PHE A 17 2.02 14.06 -11.24
C PHE A 17 1.17 14.57 -12.41
N SER A 18 0.48 15.69 -12.25
CA SER A 18 -0.34 16.31 -13.28
C SER A 18 0.45 16.90 -14.46
N LYS A 19 1.73 17.25 -14.28
CA LYS A 19 2.59 17.81 -15.33
C LYS A 19 3.36 16.76 -16.12
N ASN A 20 3.40 15.52 -15.63
CA ASN A 20 4.05 14.40 -16.31
C ASN A 20 2.97 13.40 -16.79
N PRO A 21 2.65 13.35 -18.10
CA PRO A 21 1.60 12.49 -18.64
C PRO A 21 1.76 11.00 -18.31
N PHE A 22 3.01 10.52 -18.23
CA PHE A 22 3.31 9.14 -17.86
C PHE A 22 2.94 8.85 -16.40
N LEU A 23 3.38 9.71 -15.47
CA LEU A 23 3.06 9.57 -14.06
C LEU A 23 1.56 9.76 -13.80
N PHE A 24 0.90 10.69 -14.50
CA PHE A 24 -0.55 10.85 -14.44
C PHE A 24 -1.29 9.59 -14.90
N THR A 25 -0.80 8.93 -15.94
CA THR A 25 -1.40 7.68 -16.44
C THR A 25 -1.28 6.56 -15.41
N ILE A 26 -0.11 6.41 -14.76
CA ILE A 26 0.09 5.43 -13.69
C ILE A 26 -0.86 5.73 -12.53
N TRP A 27 -0.94 6.99 -12.11
CA TRP A 27 -1.85 7.44 -11.06
C TRP A 27 -3.30 7.08 -11.35
N ARG A 28 -3.81 7.42 -12.54
CA ARG A 28 -5.19 7.12 -12.93
C ARG A 28 -5.47 5.62 -13.00
N LYS A 29 -4.50 4.81 -13.40
CA LYS A 29 -4.61 3.35 -13.38
C LYS A 29 -4.69 2.82 -11.95
N ALA A 30 -3.78 3.25 -11.06
CA ALA A 30 -3.80 2.85 -9.66
C ALA A 30 -5.12 3.21 -8.99
N GLN A 31 -5.60 4.45 -9.19
CA GLN A 31 -6.88 4.92 -8.66
C GLN A 31 -8.06 4.04 -9.11
N ARG A 32 -8.12 3.68 -10.40
CA ARG A 32 -9.18 2.82 -10.95
C ARG A 32 -9.15 1.40 -10.39
N ILE A 33 -7.96 0.86 -10.14
CA ILE A 33 -7.81 -0.47 -9.53
C ILE A 33 -8.31 -0.40 -8.08
N LEU A 34 -7.82 0.58 -7.30
CA LEU A 34 -8.20 0.77 -5.90
C LEU A 34 -9.71 0.97 -5.72
N ALA A 35 -10.35 1.72 -6.61
CA ALA A 35 -11.81 1.93 -6.58
C ALA A 35 -12.67 0.67 -6.79
N LYS A 36 -12.06 -0.46 -7.14
CA LYS A 36 -12.73 -1.76 -7.29
C LYS A 36 -12.13 -2.83 -6.38
N THR A 37 -11.15 -2.46 -5.55
CA THR A 37 -10.44 -3.36 -4.67
C THR A 37 -11.32 -3.70 -3.48
N LYS A 38 -11.58 -4.99 -3.28
CA LYS A 38 -12.25 -5.50 -2.08
C LYS A 38 -11.28 -5.77 -0.93
N ARG A 39 -10.00 -5.99 -1.27
CA ARG A 39 -8.95 -6.36 -0.32
C ARG A 39 -7.63 -5.71 -0.74
N LEU A 40 -7.08 -4.87 0.12
CA LEU A 40 -5.79 -4.23 -0.07
C LEU A 40 -4.76 -4.83 0.90
N VAL A 41 -3.57 -5.16 0.40
CA VAL A 41 -2.43 -5.54 1.24
C VAL A 41 -1.33 -4.50 1.06
N VAL A 42 -0.85 -3.94 2.16
CA VAL A 42 0.20 -2.92 2.22
C VAL A 42 1.40 -3.52 2.96
N LEU A 43 2.57 -3.51 2.33
CA LEU A 43 3.77 -4.18 2.85
C LEU A 43 4.89 -3.15 3.06
N GLY A 44 5.39 -3.06 4.30
CA GLY A 44 6.58 -2.27 4.63
C GLY A 44 6.48 -0.78 4.29
N TYR A 45 5.30 -0.19 4.45
CA TYR A 45 5.07 1.21 4.15
C TYR A 45 4.67 1.98 5.41
N SER A 46 5.49 2.98 5.75
CA SER A 46 5.39 3.72 7.01
C SER A 46 4.21 4.68 7.10
N LEU A 47 3.45 4.90 6.03
CA LEU A 47 2.26 5.76 5.99
C LEU A 47 2.49 7.15 6.62
N PRO A 48 3.53 7.90 6.22
CA PRO A 48 3.82 9.18 6.84
C PRO A 48 2.67 10.17 6.62
N GLU A 49 2.36 10.97 7.64
CA GLU A 49 1.24 11.93 7.62
C GLU A 49 1.35 12.96 6.48
N GLN A 50 2.56 13.23 6.00
CA GLN A 50 2.83 14.20 4.93
C GLN A 50 2.60 13.63 3.51
N ASP A 51 2.41 12.32 3.35
CA ASP A 51 2.17 11.69 2.04
C ASP A 51 0.69 11.79 1.63
N SER A 52 0.30 13.03 1.32
CA SER A 52 -1.05 13.37 0.84
C SER A 52 -1.45 12.59 -0.42
N GLN A 53 -0.48 12.17 -1.24
CA GLN A 53 -0.74 11.41 -2.45
C GLN A 53 -1.23 10.00 -2.11
N THR A 54 -0.52 9.29 -1.25
CA THR A 54 -0.96 7.94 -0.85
C THR A 54 -2.29 7.98 -0.11
N GLN A 55 -2.51 8.99 0.73
CA GLN A 55 -3.80 9.23 1.38
C GLN A 55 -4.93 9.40 0.36
N LEU A 56 -4.72 10.18 -0.70
CA LEU A 56 -5.71 10.38 -1.77
C LEU A 56 -5.99 9.09 -2.56
N LEU A 57 -4.99 8.22 -2.76
CA LEU A 57 -5.20 6.91 -3.35
C LEU A 57 -6.06 6.03 -2.45
N PHE A 58 -5.80 6.02 -1.14
CA PHE A 58 -6.58 5.22 -0.18
C PHE A 58 -8.00 5.73 -0.04
N ALA A 59 -8.23 7.04 -0.17
CA ALA A 59 -9.57 7.62 -0.23
C ALA A 59 -10.40 7.15 -1.44
N SER A 60 -9.76 6.51 -2.43
CA SER A 60 -10.48 5.90 -3.57
C SER A 60 -10.93 4.48 -3.28
N LEU A 61 -10.60 3.88 -2.13
CA LEU A 61 -11.04 2.55 -1.76
C LEU A 61 -12.55 2.52 -1.49
N PRO A 62 -13.26 1.45 -1.88
CA PRO A 62 -14.63 1.20 -1.45
C PRO A 62 -14.76 1.09 0.06
N ASP A 63 -15.93 1.46 0.60
CA ASP A 63 -16.23 1.34 2.04
C ASP A 63 -16.18 -0.12 2.54
N ASP A 64 -16.45 -1.10 1.67
CA ASP A 64 -16.40 -2.53 1.97
C ASP A 64 -15.01 -3.16 1.75
N CYS A 65 -13.98 -2.35 1.48
CA CYS A 65 -12.62 -2.85 1.31
C CYS A 65 -11.97 -3.19 2.66
N SER A 66 -11.47 -4.43 2.80
CA SER A 66 -10.60 -4.80 3.93
C SER A 66 -9.15 -4.46 3.63
N ILE A 67 -8.40 -3.95 4.62
CA ILE A 67 -6.99 -3.56 4.46
C ILE A 67 -6.13 -4.37 5.43
N LEU A 68 -5.12 -5.06 4.90
CA LEU A 68 -4.07 -5.72 5.67
C LEU A 68 -2.78 -4.92 5.54
N ILE A 69 -2.15 -4.57 6.65
CA ILE A 69 -0.85 -3.89 6.66
C ILE A 69 0.17 -4.77 7.39
N VAL A 70 1.34 -4.97 6.78
CA VAL A 70 2.45 -5.73 7.38
C VAL A 70 3.58 -4.76 7.65
N ASP A 71 3.84 -4.48 8.93
CA ASP A 71 4.89 -3.59 9.38
C ASP A 71 5.40 -3.98 10.78
N LYS A 72 6.68 -3.72 11.05
CA LYS A 72 7.30 -4.02 12.36
C LYS A 72 6.77 -3.14 13.49
N LYS A 73 6.08 -2.04 13.17
CA LYS A 73 5.59 -1.03 14.12
C LYS A 73 4.06 -0.89 14.04
N PRO A 74 3.29 -1.90 14.45
CA PRO A 74 1.85 -1.93 14.26
C PRO A 74 1.14 -0.74 14.92
N ASP A 75 1.49 -0.41 16.16
CA ASP A 75 0.87 0.69 16.92
C ASP A 75 1.04 2.07 16.24
N GLU A 76 2.22 2.33 15.65
CA GLU A 76 2.47 3.59 14.93
C GLU A 76 1.60 3.67 13.66
N ILE A 77 1.47 2.56 12.95
CA ILE A 77 0.67 2.46 11.72
C ILE A 77 -0.82 2.62 12.03
N GLU A 78 -1.34 1.90 13.03
CA GLU A 78 -2.74 1.99 13.43
C GLU A 78 -3.13 3.43 13.79
N LYS A 79 -2.28 4.13 14.55
CA LYS A 79 -2.49 5.53 14.90
C LYS A 79 -2.58 6.44 13.67
N ARG A 80 -1.69 6.26 12.69
CA ARG A 80 -1.69 7.04 11.44
C ARG A 80 -2.88 6.70 10.56
N MET A 81 -3.27 5.42 10.49
CA MET A 81 -4.40 5.00 9.67
C MET A 81 -5.73 5.52 10.22
N ASN A 82 -5.91 5.50 11.55
CA ASN A 82 -7.09 6.05 12.19
C ASN A 82 -7.24 7.57 11.99
N SER A 83 -6.14 8.31 11.73
CA SER A 83 -6.23 9.73 11.39
C SER A 83 -6.54 9.99 9.92
N ILE A 84 -6.27 9.01 9.04
CA ILE A 84 -6.40 9.15 7.58
C ILE A 84 -7.73 8.58 7.06
N LEU A 85 -8.15 7.40 7.54
CA LEU A 85 -9.32 6.68 7.02
C LEU A 85 -10.44 6.62 8.06
N ARG A 86 -11.69 6.84 7.60
CA ARG A 86 -12.85 6.96 8.48
C ARG A 86 -13.48 5.65 8.92
N SER A 87 -13.21 4.52 8.27
CA SER A 87 -13.39 3.13 8.77
C SER A 87 -13.41 2.10 7.62
N PRO A 88 -12.25 1.63 7.15
CA PRO A 88 -12.13 0.29 6.58
C PRO A 88 -11.89 -0.73 7.71
N ASP A 89 -12.24 -1.99 7.45
CA ASP A 89 -11.78 -3.13 8.23
C ASP A 89 -10.26 -3.27 8.06
N ILE A 90 -9.49 -2.62 8.95
CA ILE A 90 -8.03 -2.58 8.92
C ILE A 90 -7.47 -3.60 9.92
N SER A 91 -6.56 -4.44 9.44
CA SER A 91 -5.75 -5.35 10.25
C SER A 91 -4.27 -5.00 10.06
N VAL A 92 -3.53 -4.87 11.16
CA VAL A 92 -2.09 -4.62 11.13
C VAL A 92 -1.34 -5.79 11.75
N GLN A 93 -0.38 -6.35 11.01
CA GLN A 93 0.48 -7.45 11.42
C GLN A 93 1.83 -6.90 11.84
N GLY A 94 2.15 -7.05 13.13
CA GLY A 94 3.39 -6.59 13.76
C GLY A 94 4.61 -7.45 13.42
N MET A 95 4.98 -7.56 12.15
CA MET A 95 6.12 -8.33 11.69
C MET A 95 6.78 -7.73 10.44
N GLY A 96 8.01 -8.16 10.13
CA GLY A 96 8.70 -7.77 8.90
C GLY A 96 8.08 -8.42 7.65
N PHE A 97 8.28 -7.80 6.49
CA PHE A 97 7.85 -8.38 5.22
C PHE A 97 8.48 -9.76 4.99
N GLU A 98 9.78 -9.91 5.25
CA GLU A 98 10.51 -11.16 5.05
C GLU A 98 9.94 -12.27 5.94
N GLU A 99 9.72 -11.98 7.22
CA GLU A 99 9.12 -12.91 8.18
C GLU A 99 7.68 -13.31 7.78
N TRP A 100 6.90 -12.35 7.27
CA TRP A 100 5.55 -12.60 6.79
C TRP A 100 5.51 -13.53 5.57
N VAL A 101 6.47 -13.37 4.65
CA VAL A 101 6.65 -14.26 3.50
C VAL A 101 7.12 -15.66 3.93
N GLU A 102 8.07 -15.75 4.86
CA GLU A 102 8.56 -17.03 5.39
C GLU A 102 7.46 -17.85 6.07
N LYS A 103 6.53 -17.19 6.75
CA LYS A 103 5.31 -17.80 7.33
C LYS A 103 4.27 -18.18 6.26
N GLY A 104 4.56 -17.90 4.99
CA GLY A 104 3.72 -18.23 3.84
C GLY A 104 2.45 -17.39 3.78
N CYS A 105 2.52 -16.10 4.11
CA CYS A 105 1.42 -15.14 4.00
C CYS A 105 0.14 -15.64 4.69
N PRO A 106 0.16 -15.82 6.03
CA PRO A 106 -0.86 -16.58 6.76
C PRO A 106 -2.28 -16.03 6.60
N GLU A 107 -2.45 -14.72 6.47
CA GLU A 107 -3.74 -14.08 6.25
C GLU A 107 -4.26 -14.35 4.83
N LEU A 108 -3.37 -14.41 3.83
CA LEU A 108 -3.75 -14.76 2.46
C LEU A 108 -4.21 -16.22 2.35
N LYS A 109 -3.58 -17.13 3.11
CA LYS A 109 -4.01 -18.54 3.20
C LYS A 109 -5.39 -18.72 3.81
N LYS A 110 -5.76 -17.88 4.80
CA LYS A 110 -7.13 -17.87 5.36
C LYS A 110 -8.16 -17.30 4.38
N LEU A 111 -7.71 -16.51 3.39
CA LEU A 111 -8.56 -15.76 2.47
C LEU A 111 -8.81 -16.47 1.14
N GLY A 112 -7.96 -17.43 0.77
CA GLY A 112 -8.18 -18.38 -0.31
C GLY A 112 -8.24 -19.78 0.28
N GLY A 113 -9.44 -20.36 0.39
CA GLY A 113 -9.59 -21.78 0.68
C GLY A 113 -8.61 -22.57 -0.20
N GLU A 114 -7.95 -23.56 0.42
CA GLU A 114 -6.99 -24.51 -0.15
C GLU A 114 -7.24 -24.78 -1.65
N SER A 115 -6.68 -23.99 -2.58
CA SER A 115 -6.71 -24.24 -4.05
C SER A 115 -6.15 -23.07 -4.90
N ALA A 116 -5.78 -21.91 -4.34
CA ALA A 116 -5.45 -20.77 -5.22
C ALA A 116 -4.03 -20.77 -5.83
N TRP A 117 -3.15 -21.71 -5.47
CA TRP A 117 -1.74 -21.67 -5.88
C TRP A 117 -1.10 -23.05 -6.18
N GLU A 118 -1.89 -24.06 -6.55
CA GLU A 118 -1.36 -25.28 -7.19
C GLU A 118 -1.35 -25.15 -8.72
#